data_AF-A0A4S4D4Z6-F1
#
_entry.id   AF-A0A4S4D4Z6-F1
#
_cell.length_a   1.000
_cell.length_b   1.000
_cell.length_c   1.000
_cell.angle_alpha   90.00
_cell.angle_beta   90.00
_cell.angle_gamma   90.00
#
_symmetry.space_group_name_H-M   'P 1'
#
loop_
_entity.id
_entity.type
_entity.pdbx_description
1 polymer ?
#
loop_
_entity_poly.entity_id
_entity_poly.type
_entity_poly.pdbx_seq_one_letter_code
_entity_poly.pdbx_strand_id
1 'polypeptide(L)'
;MSPSSSSPSSTPTITTPTTTNVFDVGKYTTLLLSAEPNTCTTKSSLSLPPPKPLLIATPDAAGEFPLLLLLHGYLLYNSFYSQLIRHIASHGFIVIAPQLYTVAGPDSTDEIKSAAAITDWLPSGLHKVLPTHVQPNLTKIGLSGHSRGGKAAFALALGKVTTPSLKFSALIGIDPVDGMDKGKQTPPPVLTYIPHSFNLDMAVLVIGSGLGEVKKNPLFPPCAPKGINHEDFYKECCEPACYFVAKDYGHVDMLDDETKGIRGKTSYCLCKNGKSREPMRRFVGGVMVAFMKAYLEACGRATERYRHSPPPPATVASATVKVCIKLTPSRGYLEIDNVSKLVGLDLCFLGDEDVFDYLEQSAACNQTRERITEFLEKCKKYNLAKAEILNIVNIRPSSVVEIDPIIEECESRLGDSVEELVELVAEVLPAPPTQTESDNAGVEDKQEIPDGQQMDTS
;
A
#
# COMPACT_ATOMS: atom_id res chain seq x y z
N MET A 1 31.39 46.41 41.80
CA MET A 1 30.59 46.61 40.58
C MET A 1 31.05 45.53 39.60
N SER A 2 30.26 44.46 39.51
CA SER A 2 30.61 43.24 38.77
C SER A 2 29.98 43.28 37.37
N PRO A 3 30.69 42.85 36.31
CA PRO A 3 30.13 42.82 34.97
C PRO A 3 29.30 41.54 34.74
N SER A 4 28.23 41.73 33.98
CA SER A 4 27.22 40.74 33.58
C SER A 4 27.74 39.75 32.53
N SER A 5 27.53 38.44 32.74
CA SER A 5 27.74 37.40 31.74
C SER A 5 26.41 36.98 31.09
N SER A 6 26.30 37.18 29.78
CA SER A 6 25.18 36.75 28.93
C SER A 6 25.36 35.30 28.47
N SER A 7 24.36 34.44 28.70
CA SER A 7 24.30 33.07 28.20
C SER A 7 23.90 33.01 26.71
N PRO A 8 24.46 32.10 25.89
CA PRO A 8 24.02 31.93 24.51
C PRO A 8 22.71 31.13 24.43
N SER A 9 21.78 31.65 23.62
CA SER A 9 20.51 31.01 23.25
C SER A 9 20.79 29.81 22.33
N SER A 10 20.35 28.62 22.74
CA SER A 10 20.35 27.42 21.89
C SER A 10 19.10 27.39 21.03
N THR A 11 19.24 27.59 19.73
CA THR A 11 18.17 27.44 18.74
C THR A 11 17.77 25.95 18.65
N PRO A 12 16.47 25.61 18.74
CA PRO A 12 16.04 24.23 18.60
C PRO A 12 16.19 23.78 17.15
N THR A 13 17.01 22.74 16.93
CA THR A 13 17.10 22.05 15.65
C THR A 13 15.73 21.43 15.35
N ILE A 14 15.04 21.94 14.34
CA ILE A 14 13.82 21.34 13.81
C ILE A 14 14.25 20.07 13.07
N THR A 15 14.14 18.92 13.73
CA THR A 15 14.26 17.63 13.05
C THR A 15 12.99 17.42 12.25
N THR A 16 13.07 17.57 10.93
CA THR A 16 12.01 17.15 10.02
C THR A 16 11.75 15.66 10.21
N PRO A 17 10.50 15.24 10.48
CA PRO A 17 10.20 13.82 10.64
C PRO A 17 10.41 13.12 9.29
N THR A 18 11.36 12.20 9.24
CA THR A 18 11.54 11.31 8.08
C THR A 18 10.28 10.46 7.93
N THR A 19 9.45 10.81 6.95
CA THR A 19 8.25 10.07 6.57
C THR A 19 8.66 8.76 5.89
N THR A 20 8.70 7.67 6.65
CA THR A 20 8.93 6.32 6.09
C THR A 20 7.88 5.99 5.04
N ASN A 21 8.31 5.53 3.86
CA ASN A 21 7.46 5.03 2.80
C ASN A 21 6.51 3.94 3.34
N VAL A 22 5.21 4.05 3.06
CA VAL A 22 4.17 3.11 3.54
C VAL A 22 4.34 1.69 2.99
N PHE A 23 4.97 1.54 1.83
CA PHE A 23 5.31 0.26 1.21
C PHE A 23 6.60 -0.34 1.77
N ASP A 24 7.44 0.41 2.47
CA ASP A 24 8.58 -0.13 3.21
C ASP A 24 8.18 -0.53 4.63
N VAL A 25 9.08 -1.27 5.30
CA VAL A 25 8.98 -1.48 6.75
C VAL A 25 8.97 -0.11 7.43
N GLY A 26 7.97 0.12 8.27
CA GLY A 26 7.81 1.37 9.00
C GLY A 26 8.82 1.52 10.15
N LYS A 27 8.77 2.68 10.80
CA LYS A 27 9.75 3.07 11.84
C LYS A 27 9.75 2.22 13.11
N TYR A 28 8.69 1.45 13.39
CA TYR A 28 8.60 0.67 14.62
C TYR A 28 9.14 -0.74 14.42
N THR A 29 10.00 -1.20 15.33
CA THR A 29 10.22 -2.64 15.53
C THR A 29 8.90 -3.30 15.97
N THR A 30 8.69 -4.57 15.63
CA THR A 30 7.43 -5.27 15.88
C THR A 30 7.60 -6.53 16.70
N LEU A 31 6.70 -6.72 17.66
CA LEU A 31 6.52 -7.97 18.39
C LEU A 31 5.41 -8.78 17.72
N LEU A 32 5.54 -10.10 17.78
CA LEU A 32 4.51 -11.05 17.36
C LEU A 32 4.16 -11.92 18.56
N LEU A 33 2.91 -11.82 19.00
CA LEU A 33 2.39 -12.43 20.21
C LEU A 33 1.32 -13.47 19.84
N SER A 34 1.18 -14.49 20.67
CA SER A 34 0.10 -15.47 20.57
C SER A 34 -0.74 -15.47 21.84
N ALA A 35 -2.06 -15.54 21.69
CA ALA A 35 -2.98 -15.70 22.82
C ALA A 35 -3.95 -16.85 22.56
N GLU A 36 -3.98 -17.81 23.48
CA GLU A 36 -4.77 -19.03 23.33
C GLU A 36 -6.07 -18.97 24.16
N PRO A 37 -7.19 -19.50 23.64
CA PRO A 37 -8.43 -19.63 24.38
C PRO A 37 -8.29 -20.70 25.49
N ASN A 38 -9.20 -20.69 26.44
CA ASN A 38 -9.39 -21.85 27.32
C ASN A 38 -10.12 -22.95 26.54
N THR A 39 -9.53 -24.15 26.46
CA THR A 39 -10.20 -25.32 25.89
C THR A 39 -10.18 -26.48 26.88
N CYS A 40 -10.93 -27.56 26.60
CA CYS A 40 -10.90 -28.77 27.41
C CYS A 40 -9.50 -29.41 27.49
N THR A 41 -8.61 -29.11 26.54
CA THR A 41 -7.26 -29.72 26.42
C THR A 41 -6.12 -28.73 26.65
N THR A 42 -6.38 -27.43 26.65
CA THR A 42 -5.38 -26.37 26.89
C THR A 42 -5.90 -25.37 27.93
N LYS A 43 -5.16 -25.20 29.03
CA LYS A 43 -5.41 -24.13 30.01
C LYS A 43 -4.63 -22.89 29.58
N SER A 44 -5.32 -21.81 29.23
CA SER A 44 -4.69 -20.51 29.04
C SER A 44 -4.21 -20.00 30.40
N SER A 45 -3.02 -19.40 30.44
CA SER A 45 -2.54 -18.67 31.63
C SER A 45 -3.21 -17.31 31.79
N LEU A 46 -4.02 -16.88 30.83
CA LEU A 46 -4.73 -15.61 30.85
C LEU A 46 -5.96 -15.69 31.74
N SER A 47 -6.14 -14.69 32.60
CA SER A 47 -7.34 -14.56 33.44
C SER A 47 -8.61 -14.33 32.62
N LEU A 48 -8.49 -13.76 31.42
CA LEU A 48 -9.57 -13.52 30.45
C LEU A 48 -9.11 -13.97 29.06
N PRO A 49 -9.21 -15.27 28.73
CA PRO A 49 -8.76 -15.80 27.45
C PRO A 49 -9.60 -15.25 26.29
N PRO A 50 -9.03 -15.11 25.08
CA PRO A 50 -9.79 -14.71 23.90
C PRO A 50 -10.77 -15.80 23.45
N PRO A 51 -11.84 -15.46 22.68
CA PRO A 51 -12.79 -16.44 22.16
C PRO A 51 -12.20 -17.44 21.14
N LYS A 52 -11.08 -17.06 20.50
CA LYS A 52 -10.35 -17.84 19.50
C LYS A 52 -8.84 -17.63 19.70
N PRO A 53 -7.98 -18.54 19.21
CA PRO A 53 -6.55 -18.29 19.16
C PRO A 53 -6.27 -17.02 18.35
N LEU A 54 -5.44 -16.13 18.89
CA LEU A 54 -5.06 -14.88 18.26
C LEU A 54 -3.56 -14.87 17.96
N LEU A 55 -3.20 -14.40 16.77
CA LEU A 55 -1.86 -13.97 16.45
C LEU A 55 -1.89 -12.44 16.37
N ILE A 56 -1.04 -11.76 17.15
CA ILE A 56 -1.09 -10.31 17.30
C ILE A 56 0.27 -9.72 16.93
N ALA A 57 0.30 -8.82 15.96
CA ALA A 57 1.47 -7.99 15.69
C ALA A 57 1.28 -6.60 16.28
N THR A 58 2.29 -6.09 16.99
CA THR A 58 2.23 -4.79 17.66
C THR A 58 3.57 -4.06 17.56
N PRO A 59 3.57 -2.71 17.57
CA PRO A 59 4.79 -1.93 17.80
C PRO A 59 5.45 -2.33 19.12
N ASP A 60 6.78 -2.41 19.12
CA ASP A 60 7.62 -2.54 20.32
C ASP A 60 8.03 -1.14 20.82
N ALA A 61 7.03 -0.30 21.09
CA ALA A 61 7.24 1.08 21.49
C ALA A 61 6.11 1.54 22.41
N ALA A 62 6.43 2.39 23.38
CA ALA A 62 5.44 2.99 24.25
C ALA A 62 4.53 3.92 23.45
N GLY A 63 3.21 3.79 23.59
CA GLY A 63 2.25 4.63 22.88
C GLY A 63 0.85 4.07 22.87
N GLU A 64 -0.08 4.90 22.38
CA GLU A 64 -1.44 4.48 22.06
C GLU A 64 -1.55 4.25 20.55
N PHE A 65 -2.08 3.10 20.14
CA PHE A 65 -2.11 2.69 18.73
C PHE A 65 -3.51 2.25 18.28
N PRO A 66 -3.94 2.64 17.07
CA PRO A 66 -5.15 2.11 16.43
C PRO A 66 -5.07 0.59 16.20
N LEU A 67 -6.24 -0.03 16.05
CA LEU A 67 -6.40 -1.47 15.93
C LEU A 67 -6.84 -1.87 14.52
N LEU A 68 -6.40 -3.04 14.06
CA LEU A 68 -6.91 -3.71 12.87
C LEU A 68 -7.22 -5.17 13.18
N LEU A 69 -8.46 -5.60 12.96
CA LEU A 69 -8.82 -7.02 12.98
C LEU A 69 -8.71 -7.61 11.55
N LEU A 70 -7.80 -8.57 11.32
CA LEU A 70 -7.57 -9.18 10.00
C LEU A 70 -8.05 -10.64 9.96
N LEU A 71 -9.10 -10.91 9.17
CA LEU A 71 -9.71 -12.23 9.03
C LEU A 71 -9.07 -13.03 7.86
N HIS A 72 -8.57 -14.23 8.16
CA HIS A 72 -7.93 -15.09 7.14
C HIS A 72 -8.92 -15.67 6.11
N GLY A 73 -8.39 -16.08 4.95
CA GLY A 73 -9.16 -16.73 3.89
C GLY A 73 -9.50 -18.21 4.15
N TYR A 74 -10.25 -18.80 3.22
CA TYR A 74 -10.72 -20.19 3.30
C TYR A 74 -9.57 -21.20 3.44
N LEU A 75 -9.63 -22.05 4.47
CA LEU A 75 -8.62 -23.08 4.79
C LEU A 75 -7.20 -22.56 5.12
N LEU A 76 -7.04 -21.25 5.32
CA LEU A 76 -5.75 -20.65 5.67
C LEU A 76 -5.56 -20.55 7.19
N TYR A 77 -4.30 -20.43 7.61
CA TYR A 77 -3.95 -20.09 8.98
C TYR A 77 -3.69 -18.59 9.11
N ASN A 78 -4.01 -18.00 10.26
CA ASN A 78 -3.66 -16.62 10.58
C ASN A 78 -2.14 -16.37 10.47
N SER A 79 -1.32 -17.38 10.79
CA SER A 79 0.14 -17.33 10.69
C SER A 79 0.67 -17.22 9.26
N PHE A 80 -0.15 -17.47 8.23
CA PHE A 80 0.24 -17.25 6.84
C PHE A 80 0.25 -15.78 6.41
N TYR A 81 -0.16 -14.88 7.31
CA TYR A 81 -0.17 -13.43 7.11
C TYR A 81 0.89 -12.73 7.97
N SER A 82 1.81 -13.47 8.59
CA SER A 82 2.70 -12.93 9.63
C SER A 82 3.58 -11.78 9.13
N GLN A 83 4.06 -11.85 7.90
CA GLN A 83 4.84 -10.79 7.26
C GLN A 83 3.97 -9.57 6.95
N LEU A 84 2.72 -9.76 6.51
CA LEU A 84 1.78 -8.66 6.25
C LEU A 84 1.39 -7.93 7.54
N ILE A 85 1.03 -8.65 8.60
CA ILE A 85 0.63 -8.01 9.86
C ILE A 85 1.81 -7.32 10.55
N ARG A 86 3.03 -7.83 10.38
CA ARG A 86 4.26 -7.14 10.84
C ARG A 86 4.55 -5.88 10.04
N HIS A 87 4.34 -5.90 8.72
CA HIS A 87 4.43 -4.69 7.88
C HIS A 87 3.51 -3.60 8.43
N ILE A 88 2.23 -3.93 8.61
CA ILE A 88 1.25 -2.98 9.12
C ILE A 88 1.62 -2.51 10.54
N ALA A 89 2.03 -3.41 11.44
CA ALA A 89 2.41 -3.05 12.79
C ALA A 89 3.63 -2.14 12.86
N SER A 90 4.59 -2.28 11.94
CA SER A 90 5.77 -1.41 11.86
C SER A 90 5.43 0.06 11.55
N HIS A 91 4.19 0.32 11.08
CA HIS A 91 3.65 1.66 10.84
C HIS A 91 2.82 2.23 11.99
N GLY A 92 2.73 1.55 13.13
CA GLY A 92 2.04 2.06 14.32
C GLY A 92 0.62 1.54 14.51
N PHE A 93 0.34 0.31 14.11
CA PHE A 93 -0.97 -0.33 14.27
C PHE A 93 -0.85 -1.62 15.10
N ILE A 94 -1.82 -1.90 15.95
CA ILE A 94 -1.96 -3.22 16.58
C ILE A 94 -2.84 -4.07 15.66
N VAL A 95 -2.28 -5.14 15.10
CA VAL A 95 -3.00 -6.03 14.18
C VAL A 95 -3.32 -7.34 14.88
N ILE A 96 -4.62 -7.67 14.92
CA ILE A 96 -5.15 -8.87 15.55
C ILE A 96 -5.63 -9.81 14.44
N ALA A 97 -4.99 -10.98 14.32
CA ALA A 97 -5.33 -11.99 13.34
C ALA A 97 -5.86 -13.26 14.05
N PRO A 98 -7.18 -13.43 14.19
CA PRO A 98 -7.73 -14.62 14.82
C PRO A 98 -7.64 -15.85 13.93
N GLN A 99 -7.46 -17.02 14.53
CA GLN A 99 -7.69 -18.31 13.87
C GLN A 99 -9.17 -18.67 14.01
N LEU A 100 -9.99 -18.31 13.02
CA LEU A 100 -11.45 -18.42 13.09
C LEU A 100 -11.92 -19.88 13.18
N TYR A 101 -11.22 -20.77 12.49
CA TYR A 101 -11.49 -22.20 12.48
C TYR A 101 -10.22 -23.00 12.17
N THR A 102 -10.20 -24.26 12.60
CA THR A 102 -9.23 -25.25 12.13
C THR A 102 -9.79 -26.07 10.98
N VAL A 103 -11.09 -26.28 10.89
CA VAL A 103 -11.77 -26.98 9.79
C VAL A 103 -12.86 -26.05 9.26
N ALA A 104 -12.84 -25.77 7.96
CA ALA A 104 -13.78 -24.85 7.36
C ALA A 104 -15.10 -25.55 7.02
N GLY A 105 -16.23 -24.96 7.42
CA GLY A 105 -17.57 -25.40 7.01
C GLY A 105 -18.03 -24.72 5.71
N PRO A 106 -19.17 -25.16 5.13
CA PRO A 106 -19.75 -24.55 3.93
C PRO A 106 -20.41 -23.18 4.16
N ASP A 107 -20.59 -22.80 5.43
CA ASP A 107 -21.27 -21.58 5.89
C ASP A 107 -20.28 -20.70 6.68
N SER A 108 -20.32 -19.38 6.52
CA SER A 108 -19.42 -18.42 7.19
C SER A 108 -20.04 -17.71 8.40
N THR A 109 -21.23 -18.10 8.85
CA THR A 109 -21.95 -17.52 10.00
C THR A 109 -21.10 -17.60 11.28
N ASP A 110 -20.45 -18.73 11.53
CA ASP A 110 -19.63 -18.90 12.73
C ASP A 110 -18.34 -18.08 12.67
N GLU A 111 -17.81 -17.81 11.48
CA GLU A 111 -16.67 -16.91 11.26
C GLU A 111 -17.06 -15.48 11.65
N ILE A 112 -18.24 -15.04 11.20
CA ILE A 112 -18.80 -13.71 11.49
C ILE A 112 -19.08 -13.56 13.00
N LYS A 113 -19.73 -14.55 13.62
CA LYS A 113 -19.97 -14.58 15.07
C LYS A 113 -18.68 -14.57 15.88
N SER A 114 -17.67 -15.32 15.43
CA SER A 114 -16.37 -15.35 16.11
C SER A 114 -15.68 -13.98 16.04
N ALA A 115 -15.67 -13.34 14.86
CA ALA A 115 -15.11 -12.00 14.70
C ALA A 115 -15.84 -10.96 15.56
N ALA A 116 -17.17 -11.03 15.67
CA ALA A 116 -17.96 -10.21 16.58
C ALA A 116 -17.57 -10.43 18.05
N ALA A 117 -17.52 -11.70 18.49
CA ALA A 117 -17.16 -12.04 19.87
C ALA A 117 -15.73 -11.61 20.24
N ILE A 118 -14.77 -11.69 19.31
CA ILE A 118 -13.41 -11.19 19.52
C ILE A 118 -13.42 -9.68 19.67
N THR A 119 -14.22 -8.98 18.84
CA THR A 119 -14.38 -7.52 18.91
C THR A 119 -14.94 -7.11 20.27
N ASP A 120 -15.97 -7.80 20.77
CA ASP A 120 -16.55 -7.56 22.11
C ASP A 120 -15.60 -7.90 23.27
N TRP A 121 -14.64 -8.80 23.03
CA TRP A 121 -13.62 -9.16 24.02
C TRP A 121 -12.51 -8.11 24.15
N LEU A 122 -12.24 -7.31 23.10
CA LEU A 122 -11.11 -6.35 23.07
C LEU A 122 -11.02 -5.44 24.31
N PRO A 123 -12.10 -4.79 24.80
CA PRO A 123 -12.02 -3.86 25.92
C PRO A 123 -11.55 -4.50 27.22
N SER A 124 -11.90 -5.77 27.44
CA SER A 124 -11.64 -6.46 28.71
C SER A 124 -10.40 -7.35 28.66
N GLY A 125 -10.04 -7.86 27.49
CA GLY A 125 -9.00 -8.88 27.39
C GLY A 125 -7.71 -8.46 26.70
N LEU A 126 -7.76 -7.55 25.71
CA LEU A 126 -6.59 -7.26 24.87
C LEU A 126 -5.39 -6.71 25.67
N HIS A 127 -5.65 -5.83 26.65
CA HIS A 127 -4.62 -5.25 27.51
C HIS A 127 -3.91 -6.29 28.40
N LYS A 128 -4.48 -7.49 28.60
CA LYS A 128 -3.84 -8.60 29.33
C LYS A 128 -2.82 -9.36 28.47
N VAL A 129 -2.85 -9.15 27.15
CA VAL A 129 -1.98 -9.82 26.17
C VAL A 129 -0.88 -8.89 25.69
N LEU A 130 -1.17 -7.60 25.53
CA LEU A 130 -0.20 -6.62 25.04
C LEU A 130 0.88 -6.30 26.09
N PRO A 131 2.09 -5.87 25.67
CA PRO A 131 3.07 -5.29 26.56
C PRO A 131 2.47 -4.09 27.31
N THR A 132 2.85 -3.91 28.58
CA THR A 132 2.24 -2.89 29.46
C THR A 132 2.40 -1.46 28.95
N HIS A 133 3.39 -1.19 28.10
CA HIS A 133 3.66 0.12 27.51
C HIS A 133 2.89 0.38 26.19
N VAL A 134 2.23 -0.64 25.63
CA VAL A 134 1.41 -0.54 24.42
C VAL A 134 -0.06 -0.41 24.83
N GLN A 135 -0.70 0.69 24.44
CA GLN A 135 -2.11 0.96 24.73
C GLN A 135 -2.96 0.84 23.46
N PRO A 136 -4.03 0.01 23.44
CA PRO A 136 -4.92 -0.09 22.29
C PRO A 136 -5.96 1.05 22.28
N ASN A 137 -6.08 1.77 21.16
CA ASN A 137 -7.14 2.76 20.96
C ASN A 137 -8.42 2.09 20.46
N LEU A 138 -9.34 1.79 21.39
CA LEU A 138 -10.61 1.11 21.09
C LEU A 138 -11.64 1.99 20.36
N THR A 139 -11.35 3.28 20.14
CA THR A 139 -12.19 4.17 19.32
C THR A 139 -11.77 4.18 17.84
N LYS A 140 -10.61 3.58 17.52
CA LYS A 140 -9.99 3.56 16.19
C LYS A 140 -9.74 2.12 15.75
N ILE A 141 -10.79 1.45 15.30
CA ILE A 141 -10.75 0.03 14.93
C ILE A 141 -11.06 -0.13 13.45
N GLY A 142 -10.11 -0.66 12.69
CA GLY A 142 -10.34 -1.16 11.34
C GLY A 142 -10.76 -2.63 11.34
N LEU A 143 -11.64 -3.00 10.42
CA LEU A 143 -11.98 -4.39 10.12
C LEU A 143 -11.44 -4.75 8.74
N SER A 144 -10.77 -5.89 8.63
CA SER A 144 -10.25 -6.38 7.36
C SER A 144 -10.41 -7.88 7.23
N GLY A 145 -10.42 -8.36 5.99
CA GLY A 145 -10.28 -9.79 5.74
C GLY A 145 -9.88 -10.12 4.32
N HIS A 146 -9.32 -11.30 4.16
CA HIS A 146 -8.90 -11.84 2.87
C HIS A 146 -9.88 -12.90 2.34
N SER A 147 -10.25 -12.88 1.06
CA SER A 147 -11.05 -13.94 0.43
C SER A 147 -12.40 -14.13 1.16
N ARG A 148 -12.68 -15.35 1.63
CA ARG A 148 -13.81 -15.63 2.53
C ARG A 148 -13.78 -14.80 3.82
N GLY A 149 -12.60 -14.52 4.37
CA GLY A 149 -12.43 -13.61 5.50
C GLY A 149 -12.83 -12.17 5.15
N GLY A 150 -12.59 -11.74 3.90
CA GLY A 150 -13.04 -10.45 3.39
C GLY A 150 -14.56 -10.39 3.30
N LYS A 151 -15.20 -11.44 2.76
CA LYS A 151 -16.66 -11.63 2.83
C LYS A 151 -17.17 -11.56 4.27
N ALA A 152 -16.54 -12.29 5.20
CA ALA A 152 -16.94 -12.28 6.61
C ALA A 152 -16.81 -10.88 7.25
N ALA A 153 -15.77 -10.13 6.88
CA ALA A 153 -15.59 -8.74 7.30
C ALA A 153 -16.73 -7.84 6.79
N PHE A 154 -17.08 -7.91 5.50
CA PHE A 154 -18.24 -7.19 4.96
C PHE A 154 -19.56 -7.61 5.61
N ALA A 155 -19.77 -8.91 5.82
CA ALA A 155 -20.99 -9.42 6.44
C ALA A 155 -21.17 -8.94 7.89
N LEU A 156 -20.06 -8.86 8.65
CA LEU A 156 -20.04 -8.31 10.01
C LEU A 156 -20.33 -6.82 9.99
N ALA A 157 -19.63 -6.07 9.13
CA ALA A 157 -19.80 -4.64 8.94
C ALA A 157 -21.25 -4.24 8.57
N LEU A 158 -21.90 -5.05 7.73
CA LEU A 158 -23.29 -4.87 7.29
C LEU A 158 -24.33 -5.43 8.29
N GLY A 159 -23.90 -5.97 9.43
CA GLY A 159 -24.81 -6.52 10.44
C GLY A 159 -25.65 -7.71 9.95
N LYS A 160 -25.15 -8.50 8.98
CA LYS A 160 -25.93 -9.59 8.33
C LYS A 160 -26.28 -10.75 9.27
N VAL A 161 -25.52 -10.93 10.36
CA VAL A 161 -25.69 -12.03 11.31
C VAL A 161 -25.78 -11.50 12.74
N THR A 162 -24.85 -10.62 13.09
CA THR A 162 -24.69 -10.02 14.41
C THR A 162 -23.93 -8.72 14.26
N THR A 163 -24.01 -7.86 15.27
CA THR A 163 -23.32 -6.57 15.31
C THR A 163 -22.57 -6.51 16.63
N PRO A 164 -21.24 -6.29 16.63
CA PRO A 164 -20.48 -6.16 17.85
C PRO A 164 -20.81 -4.83 18.53
N SER A 165 -20.51 -4.74 19.83
CA SER A 165 -20.70 -3.55 20.65
C SER A 165 -19.77 -2.40 20.25
N LEU A 166 -18.54 -2.70 19.79
CA LEU A 166 -17.61 -1.71 19.26
C LEU A 166 -17.90 -1.42 17.79
N LYS A 167 -17.75 -0.15 17.42
CA LYS A 167 -17.87 0.29 16.03
C LYS A 167 -16.54 0.18 15.31
N PHE A 168 -16.59 -0.20 14.04
CA PHE A 168 -15.47 -0.08 13.13
C PHE A 168 -15.48 1.30 12.46
N SER A 169 -14.30 1.89 12.29
CA SER A 169 -14.12 3.19 11.64
C SER A 169 -13.73 3.06 10.17
N ALA A 170 -13.28 1.87 9.75
CA ALA A 170 -12.84 1.58 8.41
C ALA A 170 -13.00 0.09 8.08
N LEU A 171 -13.32 -0.23 6.82
CA LEU A 171 -13.45 -1.61 6.32
C LEU A 171 -12.48 -1.87 5.16
N ILE A 172 -11.78 -3.00 5.17
CA ILE A 172 -10.80 -3.37 4.14
C ILE A 172 -11.04 -4.80 3.63
N GLY A 173 -11.50 -4.94 2.39
CA GLY A 173 -11.59 -6.23 1.70
C GLY A 173 -10.35 -6.52 0.87
N ILE A 174 -9.57 -7.53 1.26
CA ILE A 174 -8.45 -8.05 0.47
C ILE A 174 -8.97 -9.21 -0.38
N ASP A 175 -9.10 -8.96 -1.66
CA ASP A 175 -9.60 -9.88 -2.67
C ASP A 175 -10.84 -10.68 -2.22
N PRO A 176 -11.91 -10.00 -1.72
CA PRO A 176 -13.04 -10.68 -1.12
C PRO A 176 -13.80 -11.54 -2.13
N VAL A 177 -14.36 -12.66 -1.67
CA VAL A 177 -15.10 -13.62 -2.51
C VAL A 177 -16.37 -14.09 -1.80
N ASP A 178 -17.53 -13.92 -2.44
CA ASP A 178 -18.85 -14.18 -1.83
C ASP A 178 -19.31 -15.64 -1.94
N GLY A 179 -18.50 -16.54 -2.49
CA GLY A 179 -18.80 -17.97 -2.56
C GLY A 179 -18.13 -18.68 -3.74
N MET A 180 -18.88 -19.57 -4.40
CA MET A 180 -18.35 -20.38 -5.51
C MET A 180 -18.73 -19.84 -6.89
N ASP A 181 -19.91 -19.24 -7.01
CA ASP A 181 -20.43 -18.65 -8.24
C ASP A 181 -21.62 -17.73 -7.92
N LYS A 182 -22.05 -16.92 -8.89
CA LYS A 182 -23.29 -16.15 -8.79
C LYS A 182 -24.48 -17.08 -8.60
N GLY A 183 -25.29 -16.84 -7.56
CA GLY A 183 -26.38 -17.74 -7.13
C GLY A 183 -25.92 -18.97 -6.35
N LYS A 184 -24.61 -19.13 -6.11
CA LYS A 184 -24.01 -20.15 -5.24
C LYS A 184 -23.08 -19.50 -4.22
N GLN A 185 -23.56 -18.40 -3.65
CA GLN A 185 -22.84 -17.65 -2.62
C GLN A 185 -22.78 -18.48 -1.33
N THR A 186 -21.66 -18.36 -0.62
CA THR A 186 -21.48 -18.99 0.69
C THR A 186 -22.41 -18.29 1.69
N PRO A 187 -23.28 -19.01 2.41
CA PRO A 187 -24.18 -18.37 3.35
C PRO A 187 -23.44 -17.67 4.51
N PRO A 188 -23.97 -16.52 5.02
CA PRO A 188 -25.02 -15.72 4.39
C PRO A 188 -24.46 -14.96 3.16
N PRO A 189 -25.22 -14.80 2.08
CA PRO A 189 -24.78 -14.02 0.92
C PRO A 189 -24.58 -12.55 1.31
N VAL A 190 -23.50 -11.93 0.81
CA VAL A 190 -23.20 -10.52 1.07
C VAL A 190 -23.61 -9.65 -0.12
N LEU A 191 -23.26 -10.08 -1.33
CA LEU A 191 -23.56 -9.36 -2.57
C LEU A 191 -25.06 -9.41 -2.86
N THR A 192 -25.63 -8.25 -3.14
CA THR A 192 -27.03 -8.07 -3.53
C THR A 192 -27.19 -7.85 -5.04
N TYR A 193 -26.09 -7.57 -5.73
CA TYR A 193 -26.00 -7.16 -7.13
C TYR A 193 -26.70 -5.84 -7.44
N ILE A 194 -26.92 -5.00 -6.43
CA ILE A 194 -27.43 -3.65 -6.56
C ILE A 194 -26.25 -2.70 -6.31
N PRO A 195 -25.85 -1.86 -7.29
CA PRO A 195 -24.78 -0.90 -7.09
C PRO A 195 -25.06 0.03 -5.90
N HIS A 196 -24.03 0.36 -5.12
CA HIS A 196 -24.12 1.22 -3.94
C HIS A 196 -25.17 0.76 -2.90
N SER A 197 -25.32 -0.55 -2.71
CA SER A 197 -26.25 -1.14 -1.74
C SER A 197 -25.68 -1.24 -0.31
N PHE A 198 -24.35 -1.24 -0.18
CA PHE A 198 -23.66 -1.38 1.09
C PHE A 198 -23.67 -0.05 1.83
N ASN A 199 -24.74 0.17 2.60
CA ASN A 199 -24.86 1.30 3.49
C ASN A 199 -24.00 1.06 4.75
N LEU A 200 -22.79 1.62 4.74
CA LEU A 200 -21.80 1.51 5.81
C LEU A 200 -21.45 2.93 6.28
N ASP A 201 -21.48 3.18 7.59
CA ASP A 201 -21.13 4.48 8.19
C ASP A 201 -19.60 4.71 8.27
N MET A 202 -18.83 4.11 7.35
CA MET A 202 -17.36 4.07 7.37
C MET A 202 -16.79 3.95 5.97
N ALA A 203 -15.54 4.39 5.80
CA ALA A 203 -14.83 4.25 4.53
C ALA A 203 -14.47 2.79 4.22
N VAL A 204 -14.48 2.46 2.93
CA VAL A 204 -14.16 1.11 2.44
C VAL A 204 -12.95 1.12 1.52
N LEU A 205 -12.04 0.18 1.72
CA LEU A 205 -10.97 -0.14 0.79
C LEU A 205 -11.16 -1.55 0.25
N VAL A 206 -11.18 -1.71 -1.07
CA VAL A 206 -11.16 -3.02 -1.72
C VAL A 206 -9.86 -3.16 -2.50
N ILE A 207 -9.13 -4.24 -2.25
CA ILE A 207 -7.87 -4.57 -2.95
C ILE A 207 -8.10 -5.86 -3.74
N GLY A 208 -8.09 -5.82 -5.06
CA GLY A 208 -8.28 -6.99 -5.92
C GLY A 208 -6.98 -7.62 -6.43
N SER A 209 -7.02 -8.90 -6.76
CA SER A 209 -5.97 -9.59 -7.52
C SER A 209 -6.41 -9.79 -8.98
N GLY A 210 -5.51 -9.53 -9.95
CA GLY A 210 -5.87 -9.68 -11.37
C GLY A 210 -5.87 -11.12 -11.88
N LEU A 211 -5.14 -12.03 -11.22
CA LEU A 211 -5.11 -13.44 -11.59
C LEU A 211 -6.13 -14.28 -10.81
N GLY A 212 -6.88 -13.69 -9.87
CA GLY A 212 -7.86 -14.40 -9.04
C GLY A 212 -8.99 -15.06 -9.85
N GLU A 213 -9.42 -14.42 -10.94
CA GLU A 213 -10.44 -14.94 -11.87
C GLU A 213 -9.90 -15.97 -12.87
N VAL A 214 -8.58 -16.15 -12.93
CA VAL A 214 -7.93 -17.06 -13.88
C VAL A 214 -7.83 -18.45 -13.28
N LYS A 215 -8.36 -19.45 -13.99
CA LYS A 215 -8.19 -20.87 -13.61
C LYS A 215 -6.71 -21.25 -13.71
N LYS A 216 -6.16 -21.85 -12.65
CA LYS A 216 -4.82 -22.41 -12.69
C LYS A 216 -4.75 -23.67 -13.58
N ASN A 217 -5.78 -24.49 -13.52
CA ASN A 217 -5.94 -25.69 -14.35
C ASN A 217 -7.44 -25.98 -14.60
N PRO A 218 -7.78 -26.87 -15.55
CA PRO A 218 -9.18 -27.14 -15.90
C PRO A 218 -10.02 -27.79 -14.79
N LEU A 219 -9.39 -28.44 -13.81
CA LEU A 219 -10.06 -29.22 -12.77
C LEU A 219 -10.54 -28.38 -11.58
N PHE A 220 -9.93 -27.22 -11.34
CA PHE A 220 -10.32 -26.33 -10.23
C PHE A 220 -10.95 -25.03 -10.74
N PRO A 221 -11.99 -24.52 -10.04
CA PRO A 221 -12.55 -23.21 -10.36
C PRO A 221 -11.52 -22.09 -10.08
N PRO A 222 -11.74 -20.88 -10.62
CA PRO A 222 -10.99 -19.70 -10.20
C PRO A 222 -11.10 -19.48 -8.69
N CYS A 223 -10.07 -18.88 -8.10
CA CYS A 223 -10.10 -18.59 -6.66
C CYS A 223 -10.95 -17.36 -6.31
N ALA A 224 -11.09 -16.42 -7.23
CA ALA A 224 -11.97 -15.25 -7.13
C ALA A 224 -12.81 -15.12 -8.41
N PRO A 225 -13.85 -15.97 -8.60
CA PRO A 225 -14.66 -15.98 -9.81
C PRO A 225 -15.35 -14.64 -10.06
N LYS A 226 -15.42 -14.25 -11.34
CA LYS A 226 -16.15 -13.05 -11.77
C LYS A 226 -17.62 -13.12 -11.35
N GLY A 227 -18.19 -12.01 -10.91
CA GLY A 227 -19.58 -11.92 -10.48
C GLY A 227 -19.78 -12.22 -8.99
N ILE A 228 -18.72 -12.59 -8.26
CA ILE A 228 -18.75 -12.71 -6.79
C ILE A 228 -17.43 -12.25 -6.13
N ASN A 229 -16.62 -11.44 -6.82
CA ASN A 229 -15.25 -11.10 -6.39
C ASN A 229 -15.11 -9.64 -5.96
N HIS A 230 -13.87 -9.22 -5.72
CA HIS A 230 -13.49 -7.86 -5.33
C HIS A 230 -14.14 -6.75 -6.18
N GLU A 231 -14.33 -6.94 -7.49
CA GLU A 231 -14.97 -5.95 -8.34
C GLU A 231 -16.44 -5.78 -7.97
N ASP A 232 -17.14 -6.88 -7.70
CA ASP A 232 -18.55 -6.89 -7.31
C ASP A 232 -18.74 -6.30 -5.90
N PHE A 233 -17.85 -6.63 -4.95
CA PHE A 233 -17.86 -5.99 -3.63
C PHE A 233 -17.69 -4.48 -3.72
N TYR A 234 -16.74 -4.00 -4.54
CA TYR A 234 -16.53 -2.57 -4.72
C TYR A 234 -17.72 -1.86 -5.37
N LYS A 235 -18.33 -2.45 -6.40
CA LYS A 235 -19.53 -1.89 -7.07
C LYS A 235 -20.70 -1.67 -6.13
N GLU A 236 -20.82 -2.49 -5.08
CA GLU A 236 -21.88 -2.35 -4.09
C GLU A 236 -21.53 -1.38 -2.95
N CYS A 237 -20.27 -0.93 -2.83
CA CYS A 237 -19.88 0.04 -1.82
C CYS A 237 -20.45 1.45 -2.12
N CYS A 238 -20.98 2.11 -1.09
CA CYS A 238 -21.20 3.54 -1.11
C CYS A 238 -19.88 4.30 -0.89
N GLU A 239 -19.80 5.53 -1.40
CA GLU A 239 -18.68 6.41 -1.11
C GLU A 239 -18.67 6.84 0.37
N PRO A 240 -17.49 7.04 1.00
CA PRO A 240 -16.15 6.96 0.40
C PRO A 240 -15.65 5.51 0.28
N ALA A 241 -15.31 5.11 -0.95
CA ALA A 241 -14.75 3.78 -1.25
C ALA A 241 -13.55 3.89 -2.20
N CYS A 242 -12.49 3.14 -1.92
CA CYS A 242 -11.29 3.06 -2.75
C CYS A 242 -11.11 1.65 -3.32
N TYR A 243 -10.57 1.57 -4.54
CA TYR A 243 -10.38 0.29 -5.23
C TYR A 243 -9.06 0.22 -5.96
N PHE A 244 -8.25 -0.78 -5.62
CA PHE A 244 -6.93 -1.01 -6.21
C PHE A 244 -6.80 -2.45 -6.69
N VAL A 245 -6.18 -2.67 -7.85
CA VAL A 245 -6.01 -4.03 -8.41
C VAL A 245 -4.56 -4.31 -8.78
N ALA A 246 -4.00 -5.37 -8.19
CA ALA A 246 -2.69 -5.92 -8.54
C ALA A 246 -2.82 -6.91 -9.71
N LYS A 247 -2.77 -6.39 -10.94
CA LYS A 247 -3.11 -7.14 -12.17
C LYS A 247 -2.33 -8.44 -12.36
N ASP A 248 -1.04 -8.42 -12.05
CA ASP A 248 -0.13 -9.54 -12.33
C ASP A 248 0.05 -10.51 -11.15
N TYR A 249 -0.83 -10.42 -10.15
CA TYR A 249 -0.77 -11.19 -8.92
C TYR A 249 -2.08 -11.92 -8.67
N GLY A 250 -1.95 -13.05 -7.98
CA GLY A 250 -3.02 -13.97 -7.67
C GLY A 250 -3.61 -13.82 -6.28
N HIS A 251 -4.70 -14.55 -6.10
CA HIS A 251 -5.55 -14.54 -4.91
C HIS A 251 -4.84 -14.89 -3.60
N VAL A 252 -3.63 -15.44 -3.63
CA VAL A 252 -2.89 -15.83 -2.41
C VAL A 252 -1.48 -15.25 -2.37
N ASP A 253 -1.19 -14.26 -3.23
CA ASP A 253 0.15 -13.70 -3.34
C ASP A 253 0.48 -12.69 -2.23
N MET A 254 -0.51 -12.26 -1.43
CA MET A 254 -0.26 -11.42 -0.25
C MET A 254 0.21 -12.20 0.99
N LEU A 255 0.20 -13.53 0.93
CA LEU A 255 0.63 -14.38 2.04
C LEU A 255 2.15 -14.30 2.25
N ASP A 256 2.60 -14.90 3.34
CA ASP A 256 4.02 -15.09 3.63
C ASP A 256 4.71 -15.85 2.50
N ASP A 257 5.98 -15.54 2.24
CA ASP A 257 6.76 -16.19 1.17
C ASP A 257 6.78 -17.72 1.35
N GLU A 258 6.89 -18.17 2.61
CA GLU A 258 6.81 -19.58 2.98
C GLU A 258 5.60 -19.87 3.86
N THR A 259 4.62 -20.59 3.30
CA THR A 259 3.47 -21.11 4.06
C THR A 259 3.67 -22.58 4.41
N LYS A 260 3.93 -22.88 5.68
CA LYS A 260 4.29 -24.22 6.17
C LYS A 260 3.12 -25.21 6.15
N GLY A 261 3.47 -26.50 6.14
CA GLY A 261 2.53 -27.62 6.24
C GLY A 261 1.76 -27.91 4.94
N ILE A 262 0.94 -28.96 4.96
CA ILE A 262 0.17 -29.41 3.79
C ILE A 262 -0.72 -28.28 3.27
N ARG A 263 -1.42 -27.55 4.16
CA ARG A 263 -2.30 -26.44 3.79
C ARG A 263 -1.57 -25.31 3.07
N GLY A 264 -0.39 -24.94 3.56
CA GLY A 264 0.43 -23.91 2.95
C GLY A 264 1.00 -24.34 1.59
N LYS A 265 1.33 -25.62 1.41
CA LYS A 265 1.70 -26.15 0.09
C LYS A 265 0.50 -26.17 -0.87
N THR A 266 -0.68 -26.57 -0.40
CA THR A 266 -1.89 -26.64 -1.25
C THR A 266 -2.41 -25.28 -1.66
N SER A 267 -2.29 -24.24 -0.83
CA SER A 267 -2.71 -22.88 -1.21
C SER A 267 -1.96 -22.38 -2.44
N TYR A 268 -0.68 -22.75 -2.59
CA TYR A 268 0.12 -22.43 -3.77
C TYR A 268 -0.37 -23.15 -5.04
N CYS A 269 -1.00 -24.32 -4.91
CA CYS A 269 -1.37 -25.18 -6.04
C CYS A 269 -2.78 -24.95 -6.58
N LEU A 270 -3.65 -24.23 -5.86
CA LEU A 270 -5.05 -24.05 -6.26
C LEU A 270 -5.26 -22.80 -7.13
N CYS A 271 -4.60 -21.69 -6.77
CA CYS A 271 -4.77 -20.42 -7.47
C CYS A 271 -3.72 -20.20 -8.57
N LYS A 272 -4.10 -19.42 -9.57
CA LYS A 272 -3.12 -18.82 -10.48
C LYS A 272 -2.39 -17.73 -9.68
N ASN A 273 -1.07 -17.77 -9.72
CA ASN A 273 -0.20 -16.89 -8.93
C ASN A 273 0.70 -16.08 -9.87
N GLY A 274 1.19 -14.96 -9.37
CA GLY A 274 2.26 -14.17 -9.95
C GLY A 274 3.63 -14.83 -9.79
N LYS A 275 4.68 -14.06 -10.07
CA LYS A 275 6.08 -14.54 -10.03
C LYS A 275 6.59 -14.75 -8.60
N SER A 276 6.17 -13.88 -7.67
CA SER A 276 6.59 -13.87 -6.27
C SER A 276 5.49 -13.26 -5.39
N ARG A 277 5.54 -13.52 -4.08
CA ARG A 277 4.54 -13.03 -3.11
C ARG A 277 4.91 -11.66 -2.55
N GLU A 278 6.18 -11.47 -2.22
CA GLU A 278 6.68 -10.27 -1.55
C GLU A 278 6.21 -8.93 -2.16
N PRO A 279 6.24 -8.71 -3.49
CA PRO A 279 5.75 -7.45 -4.05
C PRO A 279 4.23 -7.24 -3.88
N MET A 280 3.41 -8.30 -3.99
CA MET A 280 1.97 -8.21 -3.75
C MET A 280 1.69 -7.92 -2.27
N ARG A 281 2.38 -8.62 -1.37
CA ARG A 281 2.24 -8.41 0.07
C ARG A 281 2.64 -7.00 0.46
N ARG A 282 3.74 -6.48 -0.10
CA ARG A 282 4.23 -5.10 0.10
C ARG A 282 3.19 -4.09 -0.38
N PHE A 283 2.63 -4.29 -1.56
CA PHE A 283 1.56 -3.46 -2.11
C PHE A 283 0.32 -3.44 -1.22
N VAL A 284 -0.18 -4.62 -0.82
CA VAL A 284 -1.34 -4.75 0.07
C VAL A 284 -1.06 -4.04 1.41
N GLY A 285 0.09 -4.31 2.03
CA GLY A 285 0.51 -3.70 3.28
C GLY A 285 0.55 -2.16 3.22
N GLY A 286 1.17 -1.61 2.17
CA GLY A 286 1.29 -0.16 2.02
C GLY A 286 -0.04 0.55 1.78
N VAL A 287 -0.90 0.02 0.89
CA VAL A 287 -2.23 0.60 0.65
C VAL A 287 -3.10 0.52 1.91
N MET A 288 -3.03 -0.59 2.65
CA MET A 288 -3.74 -0.73 3.94
C MET A 288 -3.27 0.31 4.96
N VAL A 289 -1.95 0.44 5.15
CA VAL A 289 -1.37 1.41 6.09
C VAL A 289 -1.82 2.83 5.74
N ALA A 290 -1.72 3.21 4.47
CA ALA A 290 -2.02 4.56 4.06
C ALA A 290 -3.52 4.89 4.22
N PHE A 291 -4.39 3.95 3.86
CA PHE A 291 -5.83 4.06 4.10
C PHE A 291 -6.15 4.17 5.59
N MET A 292 -5.53 3.36 6.45
CA MET A 292 -5.76 3.43 7.89
C MET A 292 -5.22 4.71 8.52
N LYS A 293 -4.09 5.25 8.07
CA LYS A 293 -3.61 6.58 8.51
C LYS A 293 -4.63 7.66 8.18
N ALA A 294 -5.21 7.63 6.98
CA ALA A 294 -6.22 8.61 6.56
C ALA A 294 -7.52 8.53 7.39
N TYR A 295 -8.03 7.32 7.67
CA TYR A 295 -9.37 7.16 8.27
C TYR A 295 -9.38 6.84 9.77
N LEU A 296 -8.27 6.36 10.34
CA LEU A 296 -8.15 6.09 11.79
C LEU A 296 -7.33 7.17 12.51
N GLU A 297 -6.31 7.75 11.88
CA GLU A 297 -5.40 8.66 12.58
C GLU A 297 -5.73 10.15 12.42
N ALA A 298 -6.46 10.56 11.38
CA ALA A 298 -6.77 11.96 11.12
C ALA A 298 -7.39 12.67 12.34
N CYS A 299 -6.61 13.55 12.95
CA CYS A 299 -7.01 14.41 14.06
C CYS A 299 -8.10 15.41 13.57
N GLY A 300 -9.06 15.75 14.44
CA GLY A 300 -10.33 16.46 14.18
C GLY A 300 -10.34 17.84 13.50
N ARG A 301 -9.43 18.14 12.56
CA ARG A 301 -9.50 19.30 11.65
C ARG A 301 -9.61 18.92 10.16
N ALA A 302 -9.31 17.67 9.79
CA ALA A 302 -9.42 17.20 8.40
C ALA A 302 -10.79 16.59 8.04
N THR A 303 -11.63 16.35 9.05
CA THR A 303 -12.91 15.64 8.92
C THR A 303 -13.99 16.43 8.19
N GLU A 304 -13.99 17.77 8.19
CA GLU A 304 -14.96 18.56 7.43
C GLU A 304 -14.69 18.49 5.91
N ARG A 305 -13.42 18.53 5.47
CA ARG A 305 -13.10 18.52 4.02
C ARG A 305 -13.26 17.13 3.39
N TYR A 306 -12.81 16.06 4.05
CA TYR A 306 -12.92 14.69 3.51
C TYR A 306 -14.34 14.12 3.53
N ARG A 307 -15.23 14.56 4.43
CA ARG A 307 -16.65 14.18 4.41
C ARG A 307 -17.44 14.87 3.30
N HIS A 308 -17.03 16.06 2.87
CA HIS A 308 -17.78 16.88 1.92
C HIS A 308 -17.22 16.85 0.50
N SER A 309 -15.99 16.34 0.30
CA SER A 309 -15.38 16.18 -1.02
C SER A 309 -14.41 14.98 -1.00
N PRO A 310 -14.91 13.74 -1.14
CA PRO A 310 -14.04 12.59 -1.35
C PRO A 310 -13.25 12.78 -2.65
N PRO A 311 -11.97 12.37 -2.72
CA PRO A 311 -11.22 12.39 -3.97
C PRO A 311 -11.94 11.53 -5.02
N PRO A 312 -11.93 11.94 -6.30
CA PRO A 312 -12.63 11.22 -7.35
C PRO A 312 -12.13 9.77 -7.48
N PRO A 313 -12.98 8.85 -7.97
CA PRO A 313 -12.66 7.43 -8.08
C PRO A 313 -11.41 7.22 -8.93
N ALA A 314 -10.29 6.87 -8.29
CA ALA A 314 -9.10 6.43 -8.98
C ALA A 314 -9.29 4.96 -9.39
N THR A 315 -9.69 4.71 -10.64
CA THR A 315 -9.58 3.39 -11.24
C THR A 315 -8.08 3.10 -11.49
N VAL A 316 -7.36 2.65 -10.47
CA VAL A 316 -5.95 2.24 -10.62
C VAL A 316 -5.90 0.85 -11.24
N ALA A 317 -5.88 0.85 -12.56
CA ALA A 317 -5.59 -0.33 -13.36
C ALA A 317 -4.07 -0.52 -13.44
N SER A 318 -3.55 -1.56 -12.77
CA SER A 318 -2.13 -1.96 -12.68
C SER A 318 -1.35 -1.15 -11.64
N ALA A 319 -0.47 -1.83 -10.90
CA ALA A 319 0.62 -1.20 -10.17
C ALA A 319 1.55 -0.49 -11.19
N THR A 320 1.18 0.73 -11.56
CA THR A 320 1.95 1.75 -12.28
C THR A 320 1.16 3.03 -12.12
N VAL A 321 1.69 4.03 -11.42
CA VAL A 321 1.10 5.38 -11.44
C VAL A 321 1.26 5.91 -12.86
N LYS A 322 0.21 5.77 -13.68
CA LYS A 322 0.08 6.47 -14.95
C LYS A 322 -0.29 7.91 -14.62
N VAL A 323 0.68 8.82 -14.52
CA VAL A 323 0.40 10.25 -14.70
C VAL A 323 0.13 10.46 -16.18
N CYS A 324 -1.14 10.37 -16.55
CA CYS A 324 -1.62 10.88 -17.82
C CYS A 324 -2.71 11.88 -17.43
N ILE A 325 -2.38 13.18 -17.44
CA ILE A 325 -3.35 14.25 -17.27
C ILE A 325 -4.39 14.07 -18.39
N LYS A 326 -5.54 13.52 -18.04
CA LYS A 326 -6.67 13.37 -18.95
C LYS A 326 -7.69 14.45 -18.58
N LEU A 327 -7.49 15.64 -19.13
CA LEU A 327 -8.61 16.54 -19.40
C LEU A 327 -9.32 15.98 -20.64
N THR A 328 -10.53 15.46 -20.49
CA THR A 328 -11.42 15.30 -21.65
C THR A 328 -12.84 15.69 -21.28
N PRO A 329 -13.45 16.64 -22.01
CA PRO A 329 -14.89 16.69 -22.14
C PRO A 329 -15.32 15.66 -23.19
N SER A 330 -16.34 14.87 -22.84
CA SER A 330 -17.24 14.10 -23.72
C SER A 330 -16.69 12.92 -24.55
N ARG A 331 -17.26 11.73 -24.26
CA ARG A 331 -17.48 10.51 -25.07
C ARG A 331 -16.36 9.96 -25.97
N GLY A 332 -16.01 8.68 -25.73
CA GLY A 332 -15.37 7.80 -26.72
C GLY A 332 -14.52 6.70 -26.08
N TYR A 333 -14.91 5.43 -26.28
CA TYR A 333 -14.14 4.24 -25.89
C TYR A 333 -12.81 4.15 -26.68
N LEU A 334 -11.74 3.63 -26.05
CA LEU A 334 -10.62 3.01 -26.76
C LEU A 334 -9.99 1.92 -25.88
N GLU A 335 -9.96 0.69 -26.40
CA GLU A 335 -9.35 -0.52 -25.85
C GLU A 335 -7.90 -0.61 -26.37
N ILE A 336 -6.91 -0.88 -25.51
CA ILE A 336 -5.56 -1.28 -25.93
C ILE A 336 -5.07 -2.40 -25.01
N ASP A 337 -4.71 -3.51 -25.66
CA ASP A 337 -4.19 -4.74 -25.09
C ASP A 337 -2.80 -4.60 -24.44
N ASN A 338 -2.67 -5.29 -23.30
CA ASN A 338 -1.44 -5.81 -22.67
C ASN A 338 -0.24 -4.88 -22.40
N VAL A 339 -0.03 -4.54 -21.13
CA VAL A 339 1.30 -4.19 -20.59
C VAL A 339 1.39 -4.63 -19.12
N SER A 340 2.30 -5.55 -18.81
CA SER A 340 2.60 -6.08 -17.47
C SER A 340 4.01 -5.68 -17.00
N LYS A 341 4.12 -5.32 -15.70
CA LYS A 341 5.29 -5.09 -14.78
C LYS A 341 6.26 -3.91 -15.06
N LEU A 342 6.22 -2.81 -14.28
CA LEU A 342 6.86 -2.45 -12.97
C LEU A 342 8.37 -2.11 -13.11
N VAL A 343 8.94 -1.00 -12.60
CA VAL A 343 9.05 -0.53 -11.19
C VAL A 343 9.23 1.01 -11.12
N GLY A 344 8.77 1.66 -10.04
CA GLY A 344 9.30 2.97 -9.60
C GLY A 344 8.25 4.02 -9.22
N LEU A 345 8.31 4.45 -7.94
CA LEU A 345 7.79 5.68 -7.33
C LEU A 345 6.37 5.71 -6.74
N ASP A 346 6.39 6.20 -5.49
CA ASP A 346 5.29 6.51 -4.60
C ASP A 346 4.31 7.49 -5.21
N LEU A 347 3.01 7.23 -5.09
CA LEU A 347 2.01 8.28 -4.97
C LEU A 347 0.61 7.74 -4.61
N CYS A 348 0.03 8.36 -3.59
CA CYS A 348 -1.34 8.90 -3.52
C CYS A 348 -1.92 8.82 -2.09
N PHE A 349 -1.28 9.45 -1.09
CA PHE A 349 -1.90 9.70 0.22
C PHE A 349 -1.42 10.98 0.93
N LEU A 350 -0.73 11.88 0.23
CA LEU A 350 -0.35 13.19 0.77
C LEU A 350 -1.26 14.27 0.17
N GLY A 351 -1.49 15.36 0.90
CA GLY A 351 -2.44 16.41 0.50
C GLY A 351 -2.07 17.06 -0.83
N ASP A 352 -3.00 17.81 -1.43
CA ASP A 352 -2.81 18.47 -2.74
C ASP A 352 -1.52 19.30 -2.86
N GLU A 353 -0.96 19.80 -1.75
CA GLU A 353 0.30 20.55 -1.73
C GLU A 353 1.55 19.64 -1.87
N ASP A 354 1.58 18.47 -1.22
CA ASP A 354 2.76 17.59 -1.21
C ASP A 354 2.93 16.80 -2.53
N VAL A 355 1.81 16.50 -3.22
CA VAL A 355 1.83 15.86 -4.55
C VAL A 355 2.36 16.83 -5.61
N PHE A 356 2.01 18.10 -5.48
CA PHE A 356 2.50 19.16 -6.35
C PHE A 356 4.02 19.33 -6.17
N ASP A 357 4.50 19.46 -4.94
CA ASP A 357 5.93 19.61 -4.64
C ASP A 357 6.77 18.43 -5.15
N TYR A 358 6.27 17.20 -5.00
CA TYR A 358 6.95 16.01 -5.51
C TYR A 358 6.99 15.96 -7.05
N LEU A 359 5.86 16.25 -7.70
CA LEU A 359 5.80 16.25 -9.17
C LEU A 359 6.67 17.38 -9.74
N GLU A 360 6.73 18.53 -9.06
CA GLU A 360 7.60 19.67 -9.38
C GLU A 360 9.09 19.31 -9.29
N GLN A 361 9.47 18.47 -8.33
CA GLN A 361 10.85 17.99 -8.15
C GLN A 361 11.23 16.79 -9.05
N SER A 362 10.28 16.24 -9.80
CA SER A 362 10.49 15.06 -10.65
C SER A 362 10.60 15.41 -12.14
N ALA A 363 10.96 14.43 -12.97
CA ALA A 363 10.87 14.55 -14.42
C ALA A 363 9.45 14.92 -14.92
N ALA A 364 8.40 14.71 -14.14
CA ALA A 364 7.04 15.07 -14.55
C ALA A 364 6.81 16.59 -14.65
N CYS A 365 7.64 17.42 -14.01
CA CYS A 365 7.42 18.87 -13.94
C CYS A 365 7.54 19.59 -15.30
N ASN A 366 8.34 19.05 -16.23
CA ASN A 366 8.64 19.71 -17.49
C ASN A 366 8.54 18.81 -18.74
N GLN A 367 8.13 17.54 -18.59
CA GLN A 367 7.90 16.64 -19.73
C GLN A 367 6.57 16.90 -20.44
N THR A 368 6.59 16.96 -21.77
CA THR A 368 5.37 17.07 -22.59
C THR A 368 5.08 15.77 -23.34
N ARG A 369 3.80 15.53 -23.65
CA ARG A 369 3.37 14.35 -24.41
C ARG A 369 4.05 14.27 -25.76
N GLU A 370 4.25 15.41 -26.40
CA GLU A 370 4.86 15.53 -27.72
C GLU A 370 6.33 15.05 -27.68
N ARG A 371 7.10 15.45 -26.65
CA ARG A 371 8.49 15.00 -26.45
C ARG A 371 8.59 13.53 -26.09
N ILE A 372 7.68 13.01 -25.25
CA ILE A 372 7.65 11.57 -24.95
C ILE A 372 7.33 10.76 -26.20
N THR A 373 6.37 11.20 -27.02
CA THR A 373 6.01 10.51 -28.27
C THR A 373 7.18 10.51 -29.24
N GLU A 374 7.88 11.64 -29.39
CA GLU A 374 9.09 11.75 -30.21
C GLU A 374 10.20 10.81 -29.71
N PHE A 375 10.43 10.76 -28.40
CA PHE A 375 11.43 9.88 -27.79
C PHE A 375 11.13 8.40 -28.06
N LEU A 376 9.86 8.00 -27.91
CA LEU A 376 9.41 6.62 -28.19
C LEU A 376 9.61 6.24 -29.66
N GLU A 377 9.34 7.15 -30.59
CA GLU A 377 9.56 6.92 -32.02
C GLU A 377 11.04 6.79 -32.36
N LYS A 378 11.88 7.70 -31.86
CA LYS A 378 13.34 7.65 -32.07
C LYS A 378 13.97 6.43 -31.37
N CYS A 379 13.39 5.95 -30.26
CA CYS A 379 13.88 4.75 -29.55
C CYS A 379 13.67 3.43 -30.30
N LYS A 380 12.80 3.38 -31.33
CA LYS A 380 12.54 2.15 -32.10
C LYS A 380 13.78 1.57 -32.81
N LYS A 381 14.81 2.40 -33.05
CA LYS A 381 16.07 1.95 -33.64
C LYS A 381 16.91 1.11 -32.67
N TYR A 382 16.66 1.23 -31.37
CA TYR A 382 17.31 0.44 -30.33
C TYR A 382 16.42 -0.73 -29.94
N ASN A 383 17.03 -1.89 -29.70
CA ASN A 383 16.31 -3.06 -29.19
C ASN A 383 16.10 -2.96 -27.67
N LEU A 384 15.39 -1.91 -27.24
CA LEU A 384 15.09 -1.63 -25.84
C LEU A 384 13.76 -2.27 -25.43
N ALA A 385 13.76 -2.89 -24.26
CA ALA A 385 12.54 -3.28 -23.60
C ALA A 385 11.75 -2.04 -23.15
N LYS A 386 10.42 -2.17 -23.09
CA LYS A 386 9.54 -1.07 -22.65
C LYS A 386 9.91 -0.52 -21.26
N ALA A 387 10.44 -1.36 -20.38
CA ALA A 387 10.89 -0.97 -19.05
C ALA A 387 12.17 -0.11 -19.09
N GLU A 388 13.10 -0.41 -19.99
CA GLU A 388 14.33 0.35 -20.19
C GLU A 388 14.00 1.76 -20.70
N ILE A 389 13.12 1.85 -21.70
CA ILE A 389 12.62 3.13 -22.23
C ILE A 389 11.95 3.96 -21.13
N LEU A 390 11.12 3.34 -20.29
CA LEU A 390 10.44 4.02 -19.19
C LEU A 390 11.42 4.55 -18.13
N ASN A 391 12.41 3.74 -17.75
CA ASN A 391 13.44 4.15 -16.81
C ASN A 391 14.29 5.28 -17.37
N ILE A 392 14.63 5.25 -18.65
CA ILE A 392 15.33 6.34 -19.33
C ILE A 392 14.50 7.63 -19.30
N VAL A 393 13.19 7.56 -19.54
CA VAL A 393 12.30 8.73 -19.47
C VAL A 393 12.22 9.34 -18.07
N ASN A 394 12.23 8.51 -17.03
CA ASN A 394 12.09 8.95 -15.64
C ASN A 394 13.41 9.42 -15.02
N ILE A 395 14.50 8.70 -15.28
CA ILE A 395 15.84 8.94 -14.71
C ILE A 395 16.60 9.99 -15.53
N ARG A 396 16.34 10.05 -16.86
CA ARG A 396 17.02 10.92 -17.82
C ARG A 396 18.55 10.79 -17.73
N PRO A 397 19.09 9.57 -17.98
CA PRO A 397 20.51 9.32 -17.86
C PRO A 397 21.30 10.29 -18.74
N SER A 398 22.27 10.96 -18.14
CA SER A 398 23.14 11.96 -18.77
C SER A 398 24.51 11.40 -19.14
N SER A 399 24.78 10.16 -18.76
CA SER A 399 26.03 9.46 -19.05
C SER A 399 25.79 7.96 -19.26
N VAL A 400 26.75 7.31 -19.92
CA VAL A 400 26.74 5.85 -20.15
C VAL A 400 26.65 5.06 -18.83
N VAL A 401 27.32 5.55 -17.78
CA VAL A 401 27.33 4.94 -16.44
C VAL A 401 25.93 4.87 -15.83
N GLU A 402 25.06 5.81 -16.17
CA GLU A 402 23.66 5.84 -15.69
C GLU A 402 22.74 4.92 -16.53
N ILE A 403 23.18 4.48 -17.71
CA ILE A 403 22.44 3.53 -18.56
C ILE A 403 22.71 2.08 -18.16
N ASP A 404 23.92 1.73 -17.73
CA ASP A 404 24.29 0.38 -17.28
C ASP A 404 23.31 -0.25 -16.26
N PRO A 405 22.82 0.46 -15.22
CA PRO A 405 21.83 -0.11 -14.30
C PRO A 405 20.42 -0.18 -14.90
N ILE A 406 20.16 0.48 -16.03
CA ILE A 406 18.86 0.51 -16.71
C ILE A 406 18.74 -0.63 -17.74
N ILE A 407 19.81 -0.91 -18.49
CA ILE A 407 19.82 -1.87 -19.60
C ILE A 407 20.68 -3.07 -19.25
N GLU A 408 20.05 -4.24 -19.08
CA GLU A 408 20.80 -5.48 -18.84
C GLU A 408 21.70 -5.81 -20.03
N GLU A 409 22.96 -6.15 -19.74
CA GLU A 409 24.00 -6.45 -20.75
C GLU A 409 24.15 -5.33 -21.81
N CYS A 410 24.16 -4.06 -21.35
CA CYS A 410 24.17 -2.88 -22.21
C CYS A 410 25.26 -2.91 -23.30
N GLU A 411 26.51 -3.15 -22.92
CA GLU A 411 27.66 -3.20 -23.83
C GLU A 411 27.51 -4.27 -24.93
N SER A 412 26.95 -5.44 -24.61
CA SER A 412 26.76 -6.52 -25.58
C SER A 412 25.57 -6.27 -26.52
N ARG A 413 24.55 -5.53 -26.07
CA ARG A 413 23.32 -5.28 -26.82
C ARG A 413 23.35 -4.02 -27.68
N LEU A 414 24.06 -3.00 -27.22
CA LEU A 414 24.08 -1.67 -27.84
C LEU A 414 25.46 -1.27 -28.33
N GLY A 415 26.55 -1.80 -27.76
CA GLY A 415 27.93 -1.44 -28.15
C GLY A 415 28.13 0.07 -28.19
N ASP A 416 28.68 0.58 -29.29
CA ASP A 416 28.90 2.02 -29.51
C ASP A 416 27.61 2.85 -29.67
N SER A 417 26.42 2.22 -29.69
CA SER A 417 25.12 2.91 -29.79
C SER A 417 24.61 3.42 -28.43
N VAL A 418 25.31 3.12 -27.33
CA VAL A 418 24.93 3.60 -25.98
C VAL A 418 25.16 5.10 -25.87
N GLU A 419 26.26 5.60 -26.42
CA GLU A 419 26.57 7.02 -26.50
C GLU A 419 25.48 7.76 -27.30
N GLU A 420 25.05 7.20 -28.44
CA GLU A 420 23.94 7.77 -29.22
C GLU A 420 22.63 7.82 -28.42
N LEU A 421 22.40 6.84 -27.53
CA LEU A 421 21.19 6.78 -26.71
C LEU A 421 21.23 7.87 -25.62
N VAL A 422 22.38 8.13 -25.00
CA VAL A 422 22.57 9.26 -24.07
C VAL A 422 22.33 10.58 -24.78
N GLU A 423 22.89 10.76 -25.98
CA GLU A 423 22.68 11.97 -26.79
C GLU A 423 21.20 12.16 -27.13
N LEU A 424 20.49 11.08 -27.51
CA LEU A 424 19.06 11.12 -27.80
C LEU A 424 18.23 11.54 -26.58
N VAL A 425 18.61 11.07 -25.38
CA VAL A 425 17.96 11.46 -24.12
C VAL A 425 18.12 12.95 -23.88
N ALA A 426 19.33 13.48 -24.02
CA ALA A 426 19.62 14.89 -23.83
C ALA A 426 18.97 15.79 -24.90
N GLU A 427 18.83 15.31 -26.14
CA GLU A 427 18.21 16.06 -27.25
C GLU A 427 16.69 16.16 -27.10
N VAL A 428 16.03 15.06 -26.72
CA VAL A 428 14.57 14.94 -26.80
C VAL A 428 13.90 15.20 -25.46
N LEU A 429 14.49 14.74 -24.35
CA LEU A 429 13.92 14.93 -23.03
C LEU A 429 14.45 16.24 -22.42
N PRO A 430 13.59 17.03 -21.76
CA PRO A 430 14.03 18.28 -21.12
C PRO A 430 15.02 17.98 -19.99
N ALA A 431 15.91 18.94 -19.70
CA ALA A 431 16.82 18.82 -18.57
C ALA A 431 16.03 18.60 -17.25
N PRO A 432 16.57 17.81 -16.29
CA PRO A 432 15.99 17.73 -14.95
C PRO A 432 15.84 19.14 -14.34
N PRO A 433 14.82 19.38 -13.50
CA PRO A 433 14.72 20.66 -12.80
C PRO A 433 15.99 20.90 -11.99
N THR A 434 16.65 22.03 -12.21
CA THR A 434 17.88 22.41 -11.52
C THR A 434 17.56 22.50 -10.02
N GLN A 435 18.20 21.66 -9.19
CA GLN A 435 18.38 22.03 -7.80
C GLN A 435 19.10 23.38 -7.81
N THR A 436 18.57 24.34 -7.09
CA THR A 436 19.10 25.70 -7.04
C THR A 436 20.61 25.62 -6.81
N GLU A 437 21.39 25.97 -7.83
CA GLU A 437 22.80 26.30 -7.69
C GLU A 437 22.86 27.46 -6.69
N SER A 438 23.08 27.13 -5.42
CA SER A 438 23.76 28.06 -4.54
C SER A 438 25.25 27.86 -4.79
N ASP A 439 25.82 28.92 -5.34
CA ASP A 439 27.23 29.27 -5.33
C ASP A 439 28.09 28.67 -6.44
N ASN A 440 27.92 29.18 -7.67
CA ASN A 440 29.04 29.72 -8.45
C ASN A 440 28.62 30.43 -9.76
N ALA A 441 28.47 31.75 -9.69
CA ALA A 441 28.84 32.73 -10.73
C ALA A 441 28.60 34.13 -10.11
N GLY A 442 29.64 34.88 -9.73
CA GLY A 442 30.44 35.64 -10.67
C GLY A 442 29.83 37.03 -10.85
N VAL A 443 30.33 38.02 -10.10
CA VAL A 443 30.14 39.44 -10.45
C VAL A 443 31.43 39.93 -11.10
N GLU A 444 31.33 40.27 -12.38
CA GLU A 444 32.37 40.86 -13.20
C GLU A 444 32.73 42.29 -12.74
N ASP A 445 34.04 42.48 -12.54
CA ASP A 445 34.94 43.47 -13.15
C ASP A 445 34.48 44.93 -13.44
N LYS A 446 35.30 45.86 -12.90
CA LYS A 446 35.91 47.08 -13.49
C LYS A 446 35.66 48.41 -12.78
N GLN A 447 36.71 48.98 -12.16
CA GLN A 447 37.64 49.95 -12.78
C GLN A 447 38.58 50.59 -11.72
N GLU A 448 39.90 50.37 -11.88
CA GLU A 448 41.03 51.34 -11.98
C GLU A 448 41.03 52.64 -11.11
N ILE A 449 42.13 53.17 -10.52
CA ILE A 449 43.46 53.61 -11.03
C ILE A 449 44.42 53.89 -9.79
N PRO A 450 45.69 54.39 -9.90
CA PRO A 450 47.00 53.74 -10.10
C PRO A 450 48.10 53.98 -9.00
N ASP A 451 49.24 53.30 -9.23
CA ASP A 451 50.66 53.70 -9.04
C ASP A 451 51.27 54.02 -7.66
N GLY A 452 52.42 53.37 -7.40
CA GLY A 452 53.57 54.02 -6.75
C GLY A 452 54.40 53.22 -5.75
N GLN A 453 55.54 52.69 -6.23
CA GLN A 453 56.86 52.57 -5.55
C GLN A 453 57.10 51.65 -4.32
N GLN A 454 57.76 50.52 -4.61
CA GLN A 454 59.11 50.09 -4.15
C GLN A 454 59.68 50.65 -2.82
N MET A 455 60.03 49.77 -1.85
CA MET A 455 61.41 49.50 -1.37
C MET A 455 61.45 48.77 -0.01
N ASP A 456 62.50 47.95 0.14
CA ASP A 456 63.00 47.25 1.33
C ASP A 456 62.99 48.06 2.64
N THR A 457 62.84 47.38 3.78
CA THR A 457 63.96 47.04 4.69
C THR A 457 63.48 46.60 6.08
N SER A 458 64.21 45.61 6.62
CA SER A 458 64.34 45.17 8.03
C SER A 458 63.38 44.10 8.54
#